data_AF-A0A7U7CU39-F1
#
_entry.id   AF-A0A7U7CU39-F1
#
_cell.length_a   1.000
_cell.length_b   1.000
_cell.length_c   1.000
_cell.angle_alpha   90.00
_cell.angle_beta   90.00
_cell.angle_gamma   90.00
#
_symmetry.space_group_name_H-M   'P 1'
#
loop_
_entity.id
_entity.type
_entity.pdbx_description
1 polymer ?
#
loop_
_entity_poly.entity_id
_entity_poly.type
_entity_poly.pdbx_seq_one_letter_code
_entity_poly.pdbx_strand_id
1 'polypeptide(L)'
;MKTALKITSCLSIVLALLLIYYLIEELMGGMSVFEIDFIPALVTLIIISNAVLAFYVLIGKVQIMKPLLGLQILIIIPTCLLIYEFFIKPPMGCS
;
A
#
# COMPACT_ATOMS: atom_id res chain seq x y z
N MET A 1 10.41 4.80 20.59
CA MET A 1 9.66 4.06 19.55
C MET A 1 10.04 2.59 19.61
N LYS A 2 9.10 1.65 19.67
CA LYS A 2 9.43 0.22 19.58
C LYS A 2 9.96 -0.07 18.18
N THR A 3 11.10 -0.74 18.06
CA THR A 3 11.79 -1.02 16.79
C THR A 3 10.86 -1.65 15.75
N ALA A 4 10.00 -2.59 16.18
CA ALA A 4 8.98 -3.20 15.33
C ALA A 4 8.05 -2.18 14.64
N LEU A 5 7.58 -1.15 15.33
CA LEU A 5 6.69 -0.15 14.73
C LEU A 5 7.39 0.70 13.67
N LYS A 6 8.67 1.04 13.91
CA LYS A 6 9.48 1.76 12.92
C LYS A 6 9.62 0.93 11.66
N ILE A 7 9.97 -0.34 11.81
CA ILE A 7 10.13 -1.28 10.69
C ILE A 7 8.81 -1.43 9.93
N THR A 8 7.69 -1.68 10.61
CA THR A 8 6.38 -1.83 9.95
C THR A 8 5.94 -0.56 9.25
N SER A 9 6.19 0.60 9.85
CA SER A 9 5.85 1.89 9.24
C SER A 9 6.70 2.15 8.00
N CYS A 10 8.01 1.91 8.05
CA CYS A 10 8.88 2.02 6.89
C CYS A 10 8.46 1.04 5.78
N LEU A 11 8.17 -0.21 6.13
CA LEU A 11 7.74 -1.23 5.17
C LEU A 11 6.42 -0.83 4.50
N SER A 12 5.45 -0.31 5.26
CA SER A 12 4.18 0.16 4.68
C SER A 12 4.38 1.31 3.70
N ILE A 13 5.34 2.21 3.94
CA ILE A 13 5.64 3.32 3.03
C ILE A 13 6.25 2.78 1.74
N VAL A 14 7.24 1.88 1.84
CA VAL A 14 7.89 1.26 0.67
C VAL A 14 6.89 0.51 -0.19
N LEU A 15 6.01 -0.30 0.43
CA LEU A 15 4.99 -1.05 -0.29
C LEU A 15 3.99 -0.14 -1.01
N ALA A 16 3.58 0.96 -0.38
CA ALA A 16 2.70 1.94 -1.02
C ALA A 16 3.38 2.62 -2.22
N LEU A 17 4.67 2.96 -2.10
CA LEU A 17 5.43 3.55 -3.22
C LEU A 17 5.56 2.58 -4.40
N LEU A 18 5.79 1.29 -4.13
CA LEU A 18 5.82 0.25 -5.17
C LEU A 18 4.46 0.13 -5.87
N LEU A 19 3.37 0.08 -5.10
CA LEU A 19 2.02 -0.01 -5.67
C LEU A 19 1.69 1.22 -6.54
N ILE A 20 2.06 2.43 -6.09
CA ILE A 20 1.88 3.65 -6.88
C ILE A 20 2.70 3.59 -8.18
N TYR A 21 3.94 3.12 -8.12
CA TYR A 21 4.78 2.97 -9.30
C TYR A 21 4.11 2.06 -10.34
N TYR A 22 3.61 0.89 -9.92
CA TYR A 22 2.88 -0.03 -10.80
C TYR A 22 1.63 0.60 -11.41
N LEU A 23 0.87 1.33 -10.59
CA LEU A 23 -0.34 2.00 -11.07
C LEU A 23 0.00 3.05 -12.15
N ILE A 24 1.10 3.79 -11.97
CA ILE A 24 1.58 4.76 -12.97
C ILE A 24 1.99 4.04 -14.25
N GLU A 25 2.67 2.89 -14.15
CA GLU A 25 3.08 2.10 -15.31
C GLU A 25 1.87 1.61 -16.12
N GLU A 26 0.82 1.09 -15.46
CA GLU A 26 -0.43 0.69 -16.14
C GLU A 26 -1.17 1.86 -16.78
N LEU A 27 -1.22 3.01 -16.09
CA LEU A 27 -1.81 4.24 -16.63
C LEU A 27 -1.04 4.73 -17.86
N MET A 28 0.29 4.63 -17.86
CA MET A 28 1.12 4.94 -19.02
C MET A 28 0.94 3.93 -20.17
N GLY A 29 0.60 2.67 -19.85
CA GLY A 29 0.24 1.62 -20.80
C GLY A 29 -1.09 1.83 -21.52
N GLY A 30 -1.84 2.88 -21.17
CA GLY A 30 -3.07 3.29 -21.85
C GLY A 30 -4.36 2.93 -21.12
N MET A 31 -4.29 2.35 -19.92
CA MET A 31 -5.46 2.15 -19.07
C MET A 31 -5.92 3.50 -18.49
N SER A 32 -7.22 3.77 -18.47
CA SER A 32 -7.75 4.97 -17.84
C SER A 32 -7.98 4.77 -16.34
N VAL A 33 -7.85 5.82 -15.52
CA VAL A 33 -8.17 5.77 -14.08
C VAL A 33 -9.63 5.33 -13.83
N PHE A 34 -10.53 5.58 -14.78
CA PHE A 34 -11.95 5.22 -14.70
C PHE A 34 -12.23 3.76 -15.08
N GLU A 35 -11.26 3.05 -15.66
CA GLU A 35 -11.35 1.62 -15.96
C GLU A 35 -10.93 0.76 -14.77
N ILE A 36 -10.35 1.37 -13.73
CA ILE A 36 -9.99 0.68 -12.50
C ILE A 36 -11.28 0.32 -11.76
N ASP A 37 -11.48 -0.98 -11.53
CA ASP A 37 -12.59 -1.48 -10.73
C ASP A 37 -12.62 -0.85 -9.33
N PHE A 38 -13.83 -0.67 -8.80
CA PHE A 38 -14.04 -0.02 -7.49
C PHE A 38 -13.26 -0.68 -6.34
N ILE A 39 -13.15 -2.02 -6.36
CA ILE A 39 -12.46 -2.78 -5.30
C ILE A 39 -10.94 -2.49 -5.32
N PRO A 40 -10.21 -2.68 -6.44
CA PRO A 40 -8.80 -2.28 -6.55
C PRO A 40 -8.53 -0.81 -6.19
N ALA A 41 -9.41 0.10 -6.61
CA ALA A 41 -9.29 1.52 -6.26
C ALA A 41 -9.41 1.76 -4.75
N LEU A 42 -10.40 1.15 -4.10
CA LEU A 42 -10.62 1.27 -2.66
C LEU A 42 -9.45 0.67 -1.86
N VAL A 43 -8.91 -0.47 -2.30
CA VAL A 43 -7.75 -1.09 -1.67
C VAL A 43 -6.50 -0.21 -1.79
N THR A 44 -6.26 0.36 -2.97
CA THR A 44 -5.17 1.32 -3.21
C THR A 44 -5.26 2.51 -2.25
N LEU A 45 -6.45 3.05 -2.07
CA LEU A 45 -6.69 4.17 -1.15
C LEU A 45 -6.41 3.81 0.31
N ILE A 46 -6.77 2.60 0.76
CA ILE A 46 -6.45 2.10 2.10
C ILE A 46 -4.94 2.00 2.30
N ILE A 47 -4.21 1.49 1.30
CA ILE A 47 -2.74 1.33 1.35
C ILE A 47 -2.05 2.69 1.46
N ILE A 48 -2.45 3.66 0.63
CA ILE A 48 -1.92 5.03 0.67
C ILE A 48 -2.24 5.68 2.02
N SER A 49 -3.46 5.53 2.52
CA SER A 49 -3.87 6.06 3.82
C SER A 49 -3.02 5.48 4.96
N ASN A 50 -2.70 4.17 4.90
CA ASN A 50 -1.83 3.51 5.87
C ASN A 50 -0.38 4.01 5.78
N ALA A 51 0.13 4.30 4.59
CA ALA A 51 1.45 4.89 4.41
C ALA A 51 1.54 6.32 4.98
N VAL A 52 0.50 7.14 4.79
CA VAL A 52 0.42 8.48 5.40
C VAL A 52 0.38 8.37 6.93
N LEU A 53 -0.42 7.46 7.47
CA LEU A 53 -0.47 7.19 8.91
C LEU A 53 0.89 6.73 9.45
N ALA A 54 1.56 5.81 8.74
CA ALA A 54 2.90 5.34 9.06
C ALA A 54 3.93 6.48 9.05
N PHE A 55 3.84 7.41 8.10
CA PHE A 55 4.70 8.59 8.07
C PHE A 55 4.48 9.50 9.28
N TYR A 56 3.22 9.78 9.63
CA TYR A 56 2.87 10.56 10.83
C TYR A 56 3.38 9.92 12.14
N VAL A 57 3.39 8.59 12.19
CA VAL A 57 3.98 7.81 13.28
C VAL A 57 5.50 8.00 13.33
N LEU A 58 6.20 7.93 12.19
CA LEU A 58 7.65 8.09 12.11
C LEU A 58 8.14 9.48 12.54
N ILE A 59 7.42 10.54 12.17
CA ILE A 59 7.73 11.92 12.58
C ILE A 59 7.29 12.24 14.02
N GLY A 60 6.69 11.28 14.73
CA GLY A 60 6.28 11.43 16.12
C GLY A 60 5.04 12.29 16.35
N LYS A 61 4.28 12.62 15.29
CA LYS A 61 3.03 13.39 15.40
C LYS A 61 1.87 12.57 15.95
N VAL A 62 1.92 11.25 15.82
CA VAL A 62 0.87 10.33 16.30
C VAL A 62 1.41 9.47 17.43
N GLN A 63 0.64 9.36 18.51
CA GLN A 63 0.98 8.50 19.64
C GLN A 63 0.93 7.02 19.26
N ILE A 64 1.90 6.28 19.75
CA ILE A 64 2.07 4.85 19.47
C ILE A 64 1.07 4.06 20.30
N MET A 65 0.08 3.45 19.64
CA MET A 65 -0.86 2.53 20.27
C MET A 65 -0.63 1.12 19.71
N LYS A 66 -0.66 0.10 20.57
CA LYS A 66 -0.61 -1.32 20.16
C LYS A 66 -1.60 -1.67 19.02
N PRO A 67 -2.87 -1.22 19.03
CA PRO A 67 -3.80 -1.51 17.93
C PRO A 67 -3.37 -0.94 16.58
N LEU A 68 -2.66 0.20 16.57
CA LEU A 68 -2.13 0.81 15.35
C LEU A 68 -1.15 -0.13 14.62
N LEU A 69 -0.32 -0.82 15.40
CA LEU A 69 0.66 -1.77 14.87
C LEU A 69 -0.02 -3.02 14.30
N GLY A 70 -1.08 -3.50 14.97
CA GLY A 70 -1.92 -4.58 14.46
C GLY A 70 -2.60 -4.22 13.14
N LEU A 71 -3.16 -3.00 13.05
CA LEU A 71 -3.78 -2.50 11.82
C LEU A 71 -2.77 -2.39 10.66
N GLN A 72 -1.57 -1.84 10.91
CA GLN A 72 -0.53 -1.76 9.89
C GLN A 72 -0.15 -3.15 9.35
N ILE A 73 0.05 -4.13 10.23
CA ILE A 73 0.39 -5.50 9.81
C ILE A 73 -0.75 -6.12 9.01
N LEU A 74 -2.00 -5.93 9.45
CA LEU A 74 -3.18 -6.43 8.76
C LEU A 74 -3.32 -5.86 7.35
N ILE A 75 -2.87 -4.63 7.10
CA ILE A 75 -2.86 -4.00 5.77
C ILE A 75 -1.64 -4.43 4.94
N ILE A 76 -0.48 -4.63 5.57
CA ILE A 76 0.75 -5.05 4.89
C ILE A 76 0.57 -6.43 4.23
N ILE A 77 -0.04 -7.40 4.92
CA ILE A 77 -0.23 -8.77 4.39
C ILE A 77 -0.96 -8.79 3.04
N PRO A 78 -2.18 -8.22 2.89
CA PRO A 78 -2.88 -8.18 1.61
C PRO A 78 -2.16 -7.31 0.59
N THR A 79 -1.45 -6.25 1.00
CA THR A 79 -0.64 -5.43 0.08
C THR A 79 0.48 -6.25 -0.56
N CYS A 80 1.18 -7.07 0.23
CA CYS A 80 2.21 -7.97 -0.29
C CYS A 80 1.63 -9.02 -1.24
N LEU A 81 0.44 -9.56 -0.94
CA LEU A 81 -0.24 -10.50 -1.84
C LEU A 81 -0.64 -9.85 -3.17
N LEU A 82 -1.16 -8.61 -3.14
CA LEU A 82 -1.52 -7.89 -4.36
C LEU A 82 -0.29 -7.59 -5.22
N ILE A 83 0.77 -7.07 -4.60
CA ILE A 83 2.04 -6.82 -5.31
C ILE A 83 2.57 -8.14 -5.90
N TYR A 84 2.54 -9.24 -5.14
CA TYR A 84 2.94 -10.56 -5.65
C TYR A 84 2.09 -11.00 -6.85
N GLU A 85 0.77 -10.79 -6.82
CA GLU A 85 -0.08 -11.05 -7.98
C GLU A 85 0.31 -10.18 -9.19
N PHE A 86 0.62 -8.90 -9.01
CA PHE A 86 1.13 -8.02 -10.08
C PHE A 86 2.49 -8.45 -10.63
N PHE A 87 3.36 -9.07 -9.81
CA PHE A 87 4.67 -9.56 -10.26
C PHE A 87 4.57 -10.90 -11.01
N ILE A 88 3.58 -11.74 -10.70
CA ILE A 88 3.46 -13.09 -11.27
C ILE A 88 2.48 -13.14 -12.44
N LYS A 89 1.40 -12.36 -12.40
CA LYS A 89 0.55 -12.17 -13.56
C LYS A 89 1.13 -11.02 -14.39
N PRO A 90 1.14 -11.14 -15.73
CA PRO A 90 1.36 -9.96 -16.58
C PRO A 90 0.38 -8.84 -16.19
N PRO A 91 0.70 -7.55 -16.50
CA PRO A 91 -0.12 -6.40 -16.13
C PRO A 91 -1.60 -6.67 -16.41
N MET A 92 -2.50 -6.12 -15.59
CA MET A 92 -3.94 -6.30 -15.67
C MET A 92 -4.43 -5.88 -17.05
N GLY A 93 -4.33 -6.81 -17.98
CA GLY A 93 -4.40 -6.60 -19.40
C GLY A 93 -4.70 -7.95 -20.03
N CYS A 94 -5.99 -8.26 -20.01
CA CYS A 94 -6.67 -9.39 -20.67
C CYS A 94 -6.49 -10.76 -20.00
N SER A 95 -7.55 -11.52 -19.67
CA SER A 95 -8.91 -11.59 -20.27
C SER A 95 -10.03 -11.47 -19.25
#